data_AF-A0ABD7U4C3-F1
#
_entry.id   AF-A0ABD7U4C3-F1
#
_cell.length_a   1.000
_cell.length_b   1.000
_cell.length_c   1.000
_cell.angle_alpha   90.00
_cell.angle_beta   90.00
_cell.angle_gamma   90.00
#
_symmetry.space_group_name_H-M   'P 1'
#
loop_
_entity.id
_entity.type
_entity.pdbx_description
1 polymer ?
#
loop_
_entity_poly.entity_id
_entity_poly.type
_entity_poly.pdbx_seq_one_letter_code
_entity_poly.pdbx_strand_id
1 'polypeptide(L)'
;MSDFSRRKFLKTGAAALAGITIAPSSILGMSHGHVSPTDKLNLAAVGIGGMGHTNINNVKGTENIVALCDVDWKYAKGVFDEFPNA
;
A
#
# COMPACT_ATOMS: atom_id res chain seq x y z
N MET A 1 9.73 41.64 -10.51
CA MET A 1 9.43 40.86 -9.29
C MET A 1 7.96 40.48 -9.31
N SER A 2 7.61 39.21 -9.11
CA SER A 2 6.21 38.80 -9.05
C SER A 2 5.59 39.22 -7.71
N ASP A 3 4.71 40.22 -7.72
CA ASP A 3 4.02 40.71 -6.51
C ASP A 3 3.19 39.61 -5.84
N PHE A 4 3.59 39.24 -4.63
CA PHE A 4 2.85 38.30 -3.78
C PHE A 4 1.63 39.01 -3.19
N SER A 5 0.53 39.06 -3.96
CA SER A 5 -0.72 39.67 -3.52
C SER A 5 -1.42 38.84 -2.43
N ARG A 6 -2.01 39.50 -1.42
CA ARG A 6 -2.87 38.87 -0.38
C ARG A 6 -3.95 37.98 -1.01
N ARG A 7 -4.50 38.37 -2.16
CA ARG A 7 -5.49 37.58 -2.90
C ARG A 7 -4.92 36.27 -3.42
N LYS A 8 -3.67 36.28 -3.89
CA LYS A 8 -2.97 35.07 -4.36
C LYS A 8 -2.68 34.14 -3.19
N PHE A 9 -2.22 34.67 -2.05
CA PHE A 9 -2.03 33.90 -0.82
C PHE A 9 -3.33 33.24 -0.34
N LEU A 10 -4.44 33.99 -0.27
CA LEU A 10 -5.73 33.44 0.13
C LEU A 10 -6.27 32.40 -0.86
N LYS A 11 -6.13 32.62 -2.17
CA LYS A 11 -6.52 31.63 -3.18
C LYS A 11 -5.70 30.35 -3.08
N THR A 12 -4.38 30.47 -2.93
CA THR A 12 -3.48 29.31 -2.79
C THR A 12 -3.72 28.58 -1.46
N GLY A 13 -3.91 29.30 -0.36
CA GLY A 13 -4.23 28.71 0.94
C GLY A 13 -5.59 27.99 0.94
N ALA A 14 -6.62 28.61 0.35
CA ALA A 14 -7.94 27.99 0.21
C ALA A 14 -7.89 26.72 -0.66
N ALA A 15 -7.14 26.74 -1.77
CA ALA A 15 -6.95 25.57 -2.62
C ALA A 15 -6.19 24.44 -1.91
N ALA A 16 -5.17 24.76 -1.10
CA ALA A 16 -4.43 23.78 -0.32
C ALA A 16 -5.31 23.14 0.78
N LEU A 17 -6.12 23.94 1.48
CA LEU A 17 -7.07 23.44 2.48
C LEU A 17 -8.13 22.54 1.84
N ALA A 18 -8.67 22.93 0.68
CA ALA A 18 -9.59 22.09 -0.08
C ALA A 18 -8.93 20.77 -0.51
N GLY A 19 -7.66 20.80 -0.94
CA GLY A 19 -6.88 19.61 -1.27
C GLY A 19 -6.73 18.64 -0.09
N ILE A 20 -6.55 19.14 1.14
CA ILE A 20 -6.50 18.30 2.35
C ILE A 20 -7.88 17.72 2.66
N THR A 21 -8.98 18.45 2.44
CA THR A 21 -10.34 17.92 2.66
C THR A 21 -10.77 16.86 1.65
N ILE A 22 -10.18 16.87 0.45
CA ILE A 22 -10.46 15.90 -0.62
C ILE A 22 -9.45 14.73 -0.58
N ALA A 23 -8.36 14.85 0.17
CA ALA A 23 -7.37 13.80 0.30
C ALA A 23 -7.99 12.54 0.92
N PRO A 24 -7.82 11.36 0.32
CA PRO A 24 -8.28 10.10 0.88
C PRO A 24 -7.78 9.89 2.30
N SER A 25 -8.67 9.48 3.21
CA SER A 25 -8.35 9.21 4.62
C SER A 25 -7.31 8.09 4.81
N SER A 26 -7.09 7.27 3.78
CA SER A 26 -6.02 6.26 3.72
C SER A 26 -4.62 6.87 3.60
N ILE A 27 -4.49 8.09 3.05
CA ILE A 27 -3.19 8.78 2.89
C ILE A 27 -2.84 9.56 4.16
N LEU A 28 -3.84 10.11 4.86
CA LEU A 28 -3.62 10.94 6.04
C LEU A 28 -3.46 10.12 7.34
N GLY A 29 -3.51 8.79 7.29
CA GLY A 29 -3.37 7.93 8.47
C GLY A 29 -4.45 8.16 9.54
N MET A 30 -5.53 8.87 9.20
CA MET A 30 -6.56 9.32 10.16
C MET A 30 -7.69 8.30 10.40
N SER A 31 -7.62 7.13 9.78
CA SER A 31 -8.56 6.04 10.05
C SER A 31 -7.97 5.09 11.10
N HIS A 32 -8.58 5.06 12.28
CA HIS A 32 -8.19 4.19 13.39
C HIS A 32 -8.16 2.73 12.91
N GLY A 33 -6.97 2.12 12.88
CA GLY A 33 -6.75 0.71 12.52
C GLY A 33 -6.21 0.45 11.11
N HIS A 34 -6.05 1.49 10.27
CA HIS A 34 -5.41 1.34 8.97
C HIS A 34 -3.93 1.73 9.05
N VAL A 35 -3.04 0.75 8.93
CA VAL A 35 -1.61 1.00 8.70
C VAL A 35 -1.50 1.73 7.36
N SER A 36 -0.85 2.90 7.37
CA SER A 36 -0.56 3.66 6.15
C SER A 36 0.10 2.73 5.13
N PRO A 37 -0.22 2.79 3.82
CA PRO A 37 0.45 1.96 2.82
C PRO A 37 1.98 2.03 2.89
N THR A 38 2.54 3.16 3.34
CA THR A 38 3.99 3.38 3.55
C THR A 38 4.55 2.66 4.77
N ASP A 39 3.73 2.37 5.77
CA ASP A 39 4.15 1.72 7.03
C ASP A 39 4.03 0.18 6.98
N LYS A 40 3.59 -0.37 5.84
CA LYS A 40 3.51 -1.82 5.60
C LYS A 40 4.88 -2.40 5.25
N LEU A 41 5.15 -3.63 5.73
CA LEU A 41 6.36 -4.35 5.37
C LEU A 41 6.24 -4.96 3.97
N ASN A 42 7.36 -4.99 3.25
CA ASN A 42 7.50 -5.71 1.99
C ASN A 42 8.06 -7.10 2.27
N LEU A 43 7.29 -8.14 1.96
CA LEU A 43 7.61 -9.53 2.26
C LEU A 43 7.92 -10.32 0.97
N ALA A 44 9.03 -11.05 1.02
CA ALA A 44 9.41 -12.06 0.03
C ALA A 44 9.28 -13.45 0.68
N ALA A 45 8.65 -14.40 -0.02
CA ALA A 45 8.47 -15.76 0.48
C ALA A 45 9.16 -16.80 -0.41
N VAL A 46 9.86 -17.74 0.21
CA VAL A 46 10.53 -18.88 -0.45
C VAL A 46 9.94 -20.17 0.11
N GLY A 47 9.46 -21.06 -0.76
CA GLY A 47 8.68 -22.22 -0.37
C GLY A 47 7.26 -21.81 0.02
N ILE A 48 6.42 -21.59 -0.98
CA ILE A 48 5.08 -21.01 -0.82
C ILE A 48 3.97 -22.06 -0.81
N GLY A 49 4.32 -23.33 -0.99
CA GLY A 49 3.42 -24.45 -0.80
C GLY A 49 3.10 -24.76 0.68
N GLY A 50 1.98 -25.46 0.93
CA GLY A 50 1.60 -25.94 2.26
C GLY A 50 1.60 -24.85 3.35
N MET A 51 2.47 -24.98 4.35
CA MET A 51 2.60 -24.01 5.44
C MET A 51 3.05 -22.61 4.97
N GLY A 52 3.83 -22.53 3.89
CA GLY A 52 4.22 -21.25 3.29
C GLY A 52 2.98 -20.45 2.88
N HIS A 53 2.03 -21.11 2.21
CA HIS A 53 0.75 -20.51 1.81
C HIS A 53 -0.08 -20.07 3.01
N THR A 54 -0.15 -20.90 4.07
CA THR A 54 -0.84 -20.54 5.32
C THR A 54 -0.26 -19.29 5.95
N ASN A 55 1.08 -19.18 6.00
CA ASN A 55 1.75 -18.00 6.55
C ASN A 55 1.48 -16.74 5.72
N ILE A 56 1.57 -16.85 4.39
CA ILE A 56 1.24 -15.75 3.47
C ILE A 56 -0.21 -15.29 3.68
N ASN A 57 -1.16 -16.23 3.81
CA ASN A 57 -2.56 -15.91 4.06
C ASN A 57 -2.82 -15.17 5.37
N ASN A 58 -2.02 -15.41 6.40
CA ASN A 58 -2.15 -14.72 7.69
C ASN A 58 -1.68 -13.25 7.62
N VAL A 59 -0.81 -12.90 6.66
CA VAL A 59 -0.19 -11.56 6.56
C VAL A 59 -0.61 -10.76 5.33
N LYS A 60 -1.21 -11.39 4.30
CA LYS A 60 -1.58 -10.71 3.04
C LYS A 60 -2.56 -9.54 3.21
N GLY A 61 -3.30 -9.50 4.32
CA GLY A 61 -4.22 -8.39 4.63
C GLY A 61 -3.51 -7.17 5.21
N THR A 62 -2.37 -7.36 5.87
CA THR A 62 -1.66 -6.30 6.58
C THR A 62 -0.40 -5.85 5.83
N GLU A 63 0.33 -6.78 5.21
CA GLU A 63 1.63 -6.54 4.57
C GLU A 63 1.56 -6.58 3.04
N ASN A 64 2.64 -6.12 2.38
CA ASN A 64 2.79 -6.19 0.93
C ASN A 64 3.61 -7.42 0.55
N ILE A 65 3.02 -8.33 -0.24
CA ILE A 65 3.75 -9.48 -0.81
C ILE A 65 4.40 -9.02 -2.12
N VAL A 66 5.73 -9.04 -2.18
CA VAL A 66 6.51 -8.44 -3.29
C VAL A 66 7.37 -9.42 -4.08
N ALA A 67 7.52 -10.66 -3.60
CA ALA A 67 8.29 -11.71 -4.24
C ALA A 67 7.82 -13.09 -3.75
N LEU A 68 7.61 -14.01 -4.68
CA LEU A 68 7.33 -15.42 -4.38
C LEU A 68 8.31 -16.33 -5.12
N CYS A 69 8.75 -17.40 -4.45
CA CYS A 69 9.63 -18.39 -5.04
C CYS A 69 9.26 -19.78 -4.53
N ASP A 70 9.21 -20.76 -5.43
CA ASP A 70 9.09 -22.17 -5.09
C ASP A 70 9.87 -23.02 -6.11
N VAL A 71 10.31 -24.20 -5.68
CA VAL A 71 10.96 -25.18 -6.56
C VAL A 71 9.93 -26.00 -7.34
N ASP A 72 8.72 -26.19 -6.79
CA ASP A 72 7.62 -26.91 -7.44
C ASP A 72 6.56 -25.95 -8.00
N TRP A 73 6.74 -25.57 -9.25
CA TRP A 73 5.84 -24.70 -10.00
C TRP A 73 4.42 -25.24 -10.16
N LYS A 74 4.24 -26.57 -10.18
CA LYS A 74 2.91 -27.17 -10.36
C LYS A 74 2.12 -27.10 -9.06
N TYR A 75 2.77 -27.46 -7.95
CA TYR A 75 2.16 -27.40 -6.63
C TYR A 75 1.87 -25.96 -6.20
N ALA A 76 2.82 -25.05 -6.42
CA ALA A 76 2.70 -23.65 -6.02
C ALA A 76 1.87 -22.79 -6.98
N LYS A 77 1.42 -23.32 -8.12
CA LYS A 77 0.72 -22.56 -9.17
C LYS A 77 -0.45 -21.72 -8.62
N GLY A 78 -1.28 -22.30 -7.75
CA GLY A 78 -2.42 -21.58 -7.18
C GLY A 78 -2.02 -20.35 -6.38
N VAL A 79 -0.86 -20.39 -5.72
CA VAL A 79 -0.34 -19.25 -4.95
C VAL A 79 0.20 -18.17 -5.89
N PHE A 80 0.92 -18.56 -6.94
CA PHE A 80 1.36 -17.61 -7.97
C PHE A 80 0.18 -16.96 -8.71
N ASP A 81 -0.87 -17.72 -9.00
CA ASP A 81 -2.09 -17.20 -9.63
C ASP A 81 -2.85 -16.23 -8.70
N GLU A 82 -2.81 -16.45 -7.38
CA GLU A 82 -3.43 -15.56 -6.38
C GLU A 82 -2.65 -14.24 -6.23
N PHE A 83 -1.32 -14.27 -6.37
CA PHE A 83 -0.45 -13.11 -6.26
C PHE A 83 0.35 -12.88 -7.56
N PRO A 84 -0.31 -12.54 -8.68
CA PRO A 84 0.34 -12.45 -9.98
C PRO A 84 1.31 -11.27 -10.13
N ASN A 85 1.27 -10.32 -9.18
CA ASN A 85 2.12 -9.13 -9.15
C ASN A 85 3.23 -9.21 -8.10
N ALA A 86 3.29 -10.33 -7.36
CA ALA A 86 4.43 -10.61 -6.50
C ALA A 86 5.58 -11.19 -7.33
#